data_AF-X1L5S5-F1
#
_entry.id   AF-X1L5S5-F1
#
_cell.length_a   1.000
_cell.length_b   1.000
_cell.length_c   1.000
_cell.angle_alpha   90.00
_cell.angle_beta   90.00
_cell.angle_gamma   90.00
#
_symmetry.space_group_name_H-M   'P 1'
#
loop_
_entity.id
_entity.type
_entity.pdbx_description
1 polymer ?
#
loop_
_entity_poly.entity_id
_entity_poly.type
_entity_poly.pdbx_seq_one_letter_code
_entity_poly.pdbx_strand_id
1 'polypeptide(L)'
;IIVAIGEPAQAQAPEFDIEFEPDVPASNVFGNPDLPDWKDVTVEDTPDFIIVNNADNLIFKFRKGTAGYNEIWENDVQIVANERWVVEYLGPGDQWKQRGTPQRIEWEQSENYHVTVRRFYDDFLGTTFWVVYEFYGGFRPKISVEMEVGQEDNYRIAWKASGINKTYVENLTNYVRFWNENEEAICFDYTDVYEAFGDITEVEIEPWANDHKLNEYFNVGSLGVGDFRLDPNFGYETKGGTEWSLAANFIIGSKYTCTEAGTATSITAYLKQKNTLTPKVKFGIYKSSDKSLVGYTEEWTVTSAWDDWKTPRGVN
;
A
#
# COMPACT_ATOMS: atom_id res chain seq x y z
N ILE A 1 6.95 -14.61 2.37
CA ILE A 1 8.41 -14.80 2.21
C ILE A 1 8.61 -15.46 0.87
N ILE A 2 9.06 -14.75 -0.17
CA ILE A 2 9.46 -15.33 -1.46
C ILE A 2 10.98 -15.54 -1.41
N VAL A 3 11.45 -16.78 -1.29
CA VAL A 3 12.88 -17.09 -1.10
C VAL A 3 13.56 -17.46 -2.41
N ALA A 4 14.60 -16.76 -2.85
CA ALA A 4 15.53 -17.24 -3.88
C ALA A 4 16.69 -18.06 -3.26
N ILE A 5 17.03 -19.24 -3.79
CA ILE A 5 18.20 -20.06 -3.36
C ILE A 5 19.22 -20.19 -4.49
N GLY A 6 20.46 -19.72 -4.26
CA GLY A 6 21.63 -19.97 -5.10
C GLY A 6 22.44 -21.19 -4.66
N GLU A 7 23.02 -21.96 -5.59
CA GLU A 7 24.12 -22.92 -5.33
C GLU A 7 25.29 -22.66 -6.32
N PRO A 8 26.55 -22.46 -5.87
CA PRO A 8 27.68 -22.30 -6.77
C PRO A 8 28.17 -23.65 -7.30
N ALA A 9 28.42 -23.69 -8.61
CA ALA A 9 29.46 -24.56 -9.15
C ALA A 9 30.82 -24.05 -8.64
N GLN A 10 31.68 -24.96 -8.19
CA GLN A 10 32.90 -24.67 -7.44
C GLN A 10 33.82 -23.58 -8.05
N ALA A 11 34.37 -22.78 -7.13
CA ALA A 11 35.53 -21.87 -7.22
C ALA A 11 35.27 -20.38 -7.57
N GLN A 12 35.68 -19.54 -6.60
CA GLN A 12 35.63 -18.07 -6.50
C GLN A 12 34.25 -17.44 -6.27
N ALA A 13 34.14 -16.72 -5.14
CA ALA A 13 32.93 -16.15 -4.55
C ALA A 13 32.21 -15.19 -5.52
N PRO A 14 30.96 -15.48 -5.93
CA PRO A 14 30.28 -14.70 -6.93
C PRO A 14 29.05 -13.93 -6.44
N GLU A 15 28.98 -12.65 -6.82
CA GLU A 15 27.93 -11.64 -6.58
C GLU A 15 26.65 -11.83 -7.44
N PHE A 16 25.44 -11.75 -6.85
CA PHE A 16 24.10 -11.83 -7.49
C PHE A 16 23.14 -10.73 -7.01
N ASP A 17 22.22 -10.20 -7.83
CA ASP A 17 21.30 -9.14 -7.38
C ASP A 17 19.81 -9.53 -7.42
N ILE A 18 19.08 -9.21 -6.34
CA ILE A 18 17.62 -9.32 -6.22
C ILE A 18 17.12 -8.07 -5.46
N GLU A 19 16.04 -7.46 -5.92
CA GLU A 19 15.63 -6.12 -5.48
C GLU A 19 14.21 -6.09 -4.91
N PHE A 20 14.01 -5.26 -3.89
CA PHE A 20 12.73 -5.01 -3.23
C PHE A 20 12.62 -3.51 -2.88
N GLU A 21 11.45 -2.92 -3.07
CA GLU A 21 11.04 -1.71 -2.35
C GLU A 21 9.70 -1.96 -1.70
N PRO A 22 9.64 -2.19 -0.39
CA PRO A 22 8.35 -2.38 0.24
C PRO A 22 7.83 -1.09 0.86
N ASP A 23 6.51 -0.91 0.77
CA ASP A 23 5.74 -0.08 1.68
C ASP A 23 5.84 -0.57 3.15
N VAL A 24 6.50 -1.73 3.38
CA VAL A 24 6.88 -2.30 4.69
C VAL A 24 8.27 -2.97 4.60
N PRO A 25 9.38 -2.43 5.16
CA PRO A 25 10.74 -2.95 4.97
C PRO A 25 10.83 -4.47 5.16
N ALA A 26 11.42 -5.12 4.15
CA ALA A 26 11.72 -6.54 4.18
C ALA A 26 12.67 -6.81 5.35
N SER A 27 12.13 -7.35 6.45
CA SER A 27 12.95 -7.91 7.52
C SER A 27 13.39 -9.33 7.13
N ASN A 28 14.66 -9.46 6.72
CA ASN A 28 15.66 -10.31 7.38
C ASN A 28 16.87 -10.55 6.48
N VAL A 29 17.98 -9.90 6.83
CA VAL A 29 19.33 -10.46 6.60
C VAL A 29 19.66 -11.30 7.82
N PHE A 30 19.90 -12.59 7.60
CA PHE A 30 20.68 -13.39 8.52
C PHE A 30 22.06 -12.72 8.69
N GLY A 31 22.26 -11.95 9.76
CA GLY A 31 23.59 -11.44 10.15
C GLY A 31 23.68 -10.02 10.72
N ASN A 32 22.63 -9.20 10.70
CA ASN A 32 22.64 -7.88 11.37
C ASN A 32 21.44 -7.76 12.32
N PRO A 33 21.62 -7.66 13.65
CA PRO A 33 20.53 -7.72 14.63
C PRO A 33 19.69 -6.43 14.76
N ASP A 34 20.03 -5.36 14.05
CA ASP A 34 19.25 -4.12 14.11
C ASP A 34 18.08 -4.24 13.12
N LEU A 35 16.98 -4.83 13.60
CA LEU A 35 15.66 -4.67 13.00
C LEU A 35 15.42 -3.16 12.75
N PRO A 36 14.69 -2.77 11.68
CA PRO A 36 14.17 -1.41 11.64
C PRO A 36 13.45 -1.16 12.96
N ASP A 37 13.74 -0.02 13.58
CA ASP A 37 13.22 0.35 14.90
C ASP A 37 11.71 0.61 14.76
N TRP A 38 10.93 -0.47 14.71
CA TRP A 38 9.47 -0.43 14.64
C TRP A 38 9.00 0.32 15.86
N LYS A 39 8.38 1.47 15.60
CA LYS A 39 7.88 2.31 16.68
C LYS A 39 6.52 1.77 17.11
N ASP A 40 6.21 1.90 18.39
CA ASP A 40 4.88 1.54 18.87
C ASP A 40 3.83 2.46 18.23
N VAL A 41 2.73 1.86 17.79
CA VAL A 41 1.51 2.56 17.36
C VAL A 41 0.53 2.46 18.51
N THR A 42 0.00 3.60 18.94
CA THR A 42 -0.99 3.65 20.02
C THR A 42 -2.36 4.01 19.50
N VAL A 43 -3.40 3.46 20.14
CA VAL A 43 -4.80 3.74 19.82
C VAL A 43 -5.52 4.22 21.06
N GLU A 44 -6.24 5.33 20.95
CA GLU A 44 -7.19 5.80 21.94
C GLU A 44 -8.60 5.77 21.35
N ASP A 45 -9.51 5.06 22.01
CA ASP A 45 -10.91 4.93 21.62
C ASP A 45 -11.78 5.80 22.54
N THR A 46 -12.30 6.90 21.98
CA THR A 46 -13.15 7.87 22.69
C THR A 46 -14.59 7.82 22.15
N PRO A 47 -15.57 8.47 22.80
CA PRO A 47 -16.93 8.52 22.27
C PRO A 47 -17.04 9.11 20.86
N ASP A 48 -16.18 10.06 20.53
CA ASP A 48 -16.26 10.84 19.28
C ASP A 48 -15.23 10.42 18.22
N PHE A 49 -14.11 9.80 18.64
CA PHE A 49 -12.98 9.49 17.77
C PHE A 49 -12.35 8.12 18.06
N ILE A 50 -11.81 7.50 17.02
CA ILE A 50 -10.65 6.59 17.14
C ILE A 50 -9.41 7.41 16.83
N ILE A 51 -8.44 7.45 17.74
CA ILE A 51 -7.22 8.26 17.60
C ILE A 51 -6.05 7.28 17.47
N VAL A 52 -5.35 7.31 16.34
CA VAL A 52 -4.17 6.48 16.09
C VAL A 52 -2.95 7.38 16.05
N ASN A 53 -1.96 7.13 16.91
CA ASN A 53 -0.65 7.78 16.86
C ASN A 53 0.35 6.83 16.19
N ASN A 54 0.74 7.13 14.96
CA ASN A 54 1.59 6.30 14.12
C ASN A 54 3.10 6.59 14.31
N ALA A 55 3.48 6.76 15.58
CA ALA A 55 4.79 7.26 15.98
C ALA A 55 5.15 8.65 15.42
N ASP A 56 6.24 9.24 15.96
CA ASP A 56 6.75 10.56 15.57
C ASP A 56 5.70 11.70 15.56
N ASN A 57 4.66 11.55 16.41
CA ASN A 57 3.54 12.47 16.54
C ASN A 57 2.70 12.66 15.28
N LEU A 58 2.71 11.71 14.34
CA LEU A 58 1.73 11.66 13.25
C LEU A 58 0.44 11.00 13.76
N ILE A 59 -0.60 11.80 13.95
CA ILE A 59 -1.85 11.37 14.59
C ILE A 59 -3.01 11.45 13.59
N PHE A 60 -3.74 10.35 13.46
CA PHE A 60 -5.00 10.27 12.72
C PHE A 60 -6.17 10.21 13.70
N LYS A 61 -7.10 11.15 13.58
CA LYS A 61 -8.35 11.16 14.36
C LYS A 61 -9.53 10.82 13.45
N PHE A 62 -10.05 9.62 13.60
CA PHE A 62 -11.19 9.13 12.83
C PHE A 62 -12.49 9.48 13.53
N ARG A 63 -13.24 10.46 12.99
CA ARG A 63 -14.50 10.90 13.61
C ARG A 63 -15.59 9.84 13.46
N LYS A 64 -16.15 9.38 14.59
CA LYS A 64 -17.23 8.40 14.64
C LYS A 64 -18.57 8.98 14.17
N GLY A 65 -19.48 8.08 13.81
CA GLY A 65 -20.81 8.44 13.29
C GLY A 65 -20.80 8.85 11.83
N THR A 66 -21.81 9.63 11.43
CA THR A 66 -22.12 9.93 10.02
C THR A 66 -21.33 11.10 9.43
N ALA A 67 -20.49 11.77 10.23
CA ALA A 67 -19.67 12.89 9.75
C ALA A 67 -18.66 12.44 8.68
N GLY A 68 -18.12 11.23 8.81
CA GLY A 68 -17.36 10.58 7.73
C GLY A 68 -15.99 11.14 7.40
N TYR A 69 -15.47 12.06 8.21
CA TYR A 69 -14.17 12.66 7.97
C TYR A 69 -13.17 12.29 9.07
N ASN A 70 -11.90 12.42 8.72
CA ASN A 70 -10.75 12.24 9.59
C ASN A 70 -9.98 13.55 9.70
N GLU A 71 -9.20 13.68 10.76
CA GLU A 71 -8.25 14.76 10.94
C GLU A 71 -6.84 14.17 10.98
N ILE A 72 -5.89 14.88 10.37
CA ILE A 72 -4.48 14.49 10.41
C ILE A 72 -3.72 15.58 11.15
N TRP A 73 -2.92 15.17 12.12
CA TRP A 73 -2.16 16.03 13.01
C TRP A 73 -0.70 15.61 13.02
N GLU A 74 0.20 16.58 13.13
CA GLU A 74 1.64 16.38 13.25
C GLU A 74 2.16 17.31 14.35
N ASN A 75 2.85 16.75 15.35
CA ASN A 75 3.44 17.53 16.47
C ASN A 75 2.43 18.50 17.13
N ASP A 76 1.23 18.00 17.45
CA ASP A 76 0.11 18.77 18.03
C ASP A 76 -0.46 19.90 17.14
N VAL A 77 -0.07 19.96 15.87
CA VAL A 77 -0.62 20.89 14.87
C VAL A 77 -1.52 20.14 13.90
N GLN A 78 -2.73 20.64 13.67
CA GLN A 78 -3.64 20.08 12.67
C GLN A 78 -3.10 20.42 11.27
N ILE A 79 -2.75 19.40 10.50
CA ILE A 79 -2.25 19.55 9.13
C ILE A 79 -3.35 19.32 8.08
N VAL A 80 -4.36 18.50 8.39
CA VAL A 80 -5.57 18.34 7.57
C VAL A 80 -6.79 18.32 8.47
N ALA A 81 -7.70 19.29 8.28
CA ALA A 81 -8.90 19.44 9.10
C ALA A 81 -10.04 18.49 8.72
N ASN A 82 -10.11 18.10 7.44
CA ASN A 82 -11.14 17.18 6.95
C ASN A 82 -10.62 16.37 5.77
N GLU A 83 -10.28 15.11 6.04
CA GLU A 83 -9.97 14.09 5.04
C GLU A 83 -11.13 13.08 4.98
N ARG A 84 -11.58 12.72 3.77
CA ARG A 84 -12.67 11.76 3.59
C ARG A 84 -12.59 11.06 2.24
N TRP A 85 -13.07 9.83 2.23
CA TRP A 85 -13.31 9.06 1.02
C TRP A 85 -14.80 8.99 0.71
N VAL A 86 -15.10 9.01 -0.58
CA VAL A 86 -16.46 8.94 -1.10
C VAL A 86 -16.48 8.09 -2.36
N VAL A 87 -17.44 7.18 -2.49
CA VAL A 87 -17.77 6.57 -3.78
C VAL A 87 -18.78 7.45 -4.49
N GLU A 88 -18.57 7.71 -5.77
CA GLU A 88 -19.50 8.46 -6.61
C GLU A 88 -19.93 7.60 -7.80
N TYR A 89 -21.18 7.77 -8.24
CA TYR A 89 -21.71 7.14 -9.45
C TYR A 89 -22.16 8.21 -10.45
N LEU A 90 -22.10 7.87 -11.74
CA LEU A 90 -22.56 8.75 -12.80
C LEU A 90 -24.09 8.70 -12.88
N GLY A 91 -24.74 9.73 -12.34
CA GLY A 91 -26.20 9.84 -12.35
C GLY A 91 -26.75 10.45 -13.64
N PRO A 92 -28.10 10.60 -13.74
CA PRO A 92 -28.74 11.23 -14.89
C PRO A 92 -28.19 12.63 -15.18
N GLY A 93 -27.90 12.92 -16.46
CA GLY A 93 -27.31 14.18 -16.90
C GLY A 93 -25.79 14.25 -16.77
N ASP A 94 -25.12 13.10 -16.71
CA ASP A 94 -23.67 12.97 -16.60
C ASP A 94 -23.10 13.72 -15.39
N GLN A 95 -23.83 13.69 -14.27
CA GLN A 95 -23.44 14.32 -13.02
C GLN A 95 -23.04 13.26 -12.01
N TRP A 96 -21.83 13.38 -11.49
CA TRP A 96 -21.35 12.55 -10.39
C TRP A 96 -22.14 12.82 -9.11
N LYS A 97 -22.61 11.75 -8.48
CA LYS A 97 -23.37 11.80 -7.23
C LYS A 97 -22.72 10.89 -6.21
N GLN A 98 -22.58 11.40 -4.98
CA GLN A 98 -22.13 10.58 -3.86
C GLN A 98 -23.07 9.38 -3.65
N ARG A 99 -22.45 8.22 -3.45
CA ARG A 99 -23.05 6.96 -3.03
C ARG A 99 -22.44 6.57 -1.69
N GLY A 100 -23.28 6.08 -0.79
CA GLY A 100 -22.86 5.69 0.55
C GLY A 100 -22.83 6.84 1.56
N THR A 101 -23.26 6.51 2.77
CA THR A 101 -23.08 7.33 3.98
C THR A 101 -22.19 6.56 4.96
N PRO A 102 -21.22 7.20 5.63
CA PRO A 102 -20.45 6.56 6.68
C PRO A 102 -21.36 6.02 7.78
N GLN A 103 -21.18 4.74 8.13
CA GLN A 103 -22.00 4.05 9.12
C GLN A 103 -21.26 3.84 10.43
N ARG A 104 -20.05 3.28 10.35
CA ARG A 104 -19.27 2.89 11.53
C ARG A 104 -17.78 2.83 11.23
N ILE A 105 -17.01 2.70 12.30
CA ILE A 105 -15.56 2.53 12.27
C ILE A 105 -15.24 1.33 13.15
N GLU A 106 -14.39 0.45 12.65
CA GLU A 106 -13.81 -0.66 13.40
C GLU A 106 -12.30 -0.50 13.41
N TRP A 107 -11.64 -0.99 14.45
CA TRP A 107 -10.19 -1.00 14.51
C TRP A 107 -9.69 -2.26 15.21
N GLU A 108 -8.48 -2.68 14.86
CA GLU A 108 -7.80 -3.83 15.42
C GLU A 108 -6.31 -3.52 15.57
N GLN A 109 -5.75 -3.81 16.74
CA GLN A 109 -4.30 -3.80 16.94
C GLN A 109 -3.81 -5.24 16.99
N SER A 110 -3.11 -5.65 15.93
CA SER A 110 -2.60 -7.03 15.80
C SER A 110 -1.23 -7.20 16.47
N GLU A 111 -0.41 -6.14 16.46
CA GLU A 111 0.92 -6.08 17.04
C GLU A 111 1.14 -4.67 17.64
N ASN A 112 2.12 -4.49 18.54
CA ASN A 112 2.37 -3.17 19.15
C ASN A 112 2.68 -2.06 18.13
N TYR A 113 3.19 -2.44 16.96
CA TYR A 113 3.54 -1.53 15.87
C TYR A 113 2.56 -1.59 14.69
N HIS A 114 1.45 -2.35 14.77
CA HIS A 114 0.51 -2.52 13.66
C HIS A 114 -0.96 -2.37 14.09
N VAL A 115 -1.59 -1.34 13.54
CA VAL A 115 -3.02 -1.04 13.74
C VAL A 115 -3.72 -0.97 12.39
N THR A 116 -4.89 -1.61 12.28
CA THR A 116 -5.79 -1.47 11.15
C THR A 116 -7.04 -0.71 11.58
N VAL A 117 -7.46 0.29 10.81
CA VAL A 117 -8.74 1.00 11.00
C VAL A 117 -9.58 0.84 9.73
N ARG A 118 -10.84 0.43 9.87
CA ARG A 118 -11.80 0.27 8.78
C ARG A 118 -12.97 1.21 8.95
N ARG A 119 -13.26 2.04 7.94
CA ARG A 119 -14.46 2.88 7.91
C ARG A 119 -15.45 2.32 6.89
N PHE A 120 -16.67 2.03 7.34
CA PHE A 120 -17.71 1.41 6.50
C PHE A 120 -18.72 2.45 6.02
N TYR A 121 -19.15 2.27 4.78
CA TYR A 121 -20.14 3.09 4.09
C TYR A 121 -21.20 2.19 3.47
N ASP A 122 -22.44 2.66 3.50
CA ASP A 122 -23.61 1.94 2.96
C ASP A 122 -24.51 2.93 2.23
N ASP A 123 -24.94 2.57 1.02
CA ASP A 123 -25.87 3.37 0.21
C ASP A 123 -27.35 2.99 0.43
N PHE A 124 -27.62 1.94 1.20
CA PHE A 124 -28.91 1.34 1.48
C PHE A 124 -29.65 0.80 0.24
N LEU A 125 -28.93 0.65 -0.88
CA LEU A 125 -29.37 0.09 -2.15
C LEU A 125 -28.56 -1.14 -2.55
N GLY A 126 -27.63 -1.58 -1.70
CA GLY A 126 -26.85 -2.80 -1.85
C GLY A 126 -25.38 -2.57 -2.20
N THR A 127 -24.96 -1.32 -2.46
CA THR A 127 -23.54 -1.01 -2.60
C THR A 127 -22.97 -0.65 -1.24
N THR A 128 -22.00 -1.44 -0.78
CA THR A 128 -21.23 -1.13 0.42
C THR A 128 -19.78 -0.90 0.03
N PHE A 129 -19.10 -0.01 0.74
CA PHE A 129 -17.65 0.13 0.59
C PHE A 129 -17.00 0.44 1.92
N TRP A 130 -15.73 0.14 2.04
CA TRP A 130 -14.96 0.50 3.20
C TRP A 130 -13.55 0.94 2.82
N VAL A 131 -13.02 1.81 3.67
CA VAL A 131 -11.66 2.32 3.56
C VAL A 131 -10.86 1.69 4.68
N VAL A 132 -9.76 1.03 4.32
CA VAL A 132 -8.84 0.38 5.23
C VAL A 132 -7.60 1.26 5.35
N TYR A 133 -7.27 1.65 6.58
CA TYR A 133 -6.03 2.33 6.93
C TYR A 133 -5.17 1.34 7.70
N GLU A 134 -3.98 1.03 7.18
CA GLU A 134 -2.99 0.22 7.87
C GLU A 134 -1.83 1.09 8.34
N PHE A 135 -1.62 1.09 9.66
CA PHE A 135 -0.58 1.85 10.34
C PHE A 135 0.53 0.92 10.78
N TYR A 136 1.73 1.15 10.26
CA TYR A 136 2.94 0.48 10.68
C TYR A 136 3.87 1.52 11.30
N GLY A 137 4.22 1.37 12.58
CA GLY A 137 4.90 2.43 13.32
C GLY A 137 6.27 2.80 12.74
N GLY A 138 6.44 4.08 12.41
CA GLY A 138 7.60 4.61 11.70
C GLY A 138 7.49 4.59 10.16
N PHE A 139 6.36 4.14 9.62
CA PHE A 139 6.08 4.07 8.17
C PHE A 139 4.88 4.92 7.78
N ARG A 140 4.76 5.20 6.49
CA ARG A 140 3.59 5.88 5.94
C ARG A 140 2.36 4.96 6.06
N PRO A 141 1.19 5.47 6.48
CA PRO A 141 -0.02 4.66 6.49
C PRO A 141 -0.37 4.22 5.07
N LYS A 142 -0.73 2.94 4.91
CA LYS A 142 -1.31 2.42 3.66
C LYS A 142 -2.82 2.61 3.70
N ILE A 143 -3.40 3.04 2.58
CA ILE A 143 -4.84 3.22 2.45
C ILE A 143 -5.33 2.37 1.27
N SER A 144 -6.37 1.59 1.51
CA SER A 144 -7.02 0.73 0.51
C SER A 144 -8.52 1.00 0.50
N VAL A 145 -9.15 0.93 -0.68
CA VAL A 145 -10.61 1.01 -0.81
C VAL A 145 -11.15 -0.30 -1.34
N GLU A 146 -12.09 -0.89 -0.62
CA GLU A 146 -12.76 -2.13 -0.98
C GLU A 146 -14.27 -1.86 -1.09
N MET A 147 -14.94 -2.49 -2.06
CA MET A 147 -16.33 -2.23 -2.38
C MET A 147 -17.04 -3.52 -2.80
N GLU A 148 -18.25 -3.73 -2.29
CA GLU A 148 -19.23 -4.69 -2.80
C GLU A 148 -20.26 -3.90 -3.61
N VAL A 149 -20.24 -4.05 -4.93
CA VAL A 149 -21.09 -3.33 -5.87
C VAL A 149 -22.47 -4.00 -5.93
N GLY A 150 -23.50 -3.31 -5.46
CA GLY A 150 -24.88 -3.81 -5.47
C GLY A 150 -25.63 -3.56 -6.77
N GLN A 151 -25.16 -2.63 -7.60
CA GLN A 151 -25.76 -2.25 -8.87
C GLN A 151 -24.69 -1.93 -9.92
N GLU A 152 -24.88 -2.43 -11.14
CA GLU A 152 -24.04 -2.03 -12.27
C GLU A 152 -24.22 -0.54 -12.59
N ASP A 153 -23.12 0.21 -12.59
CA ASP A 153 -23.07 1.66 -12.85
C ASP A 153 -21.65 2.08 -13.25
N ASN A 154 -21.48 3.34 -13.66
CA ASN A 154 -20.15 3.96 -13.77
C ASN A 154 -19.77 4.60 -12.44
N TYR A 155 -18.63 4.19 -11.89
CA TYR A 155 -18.14 4.61 -10.59
C TYR A 155 -16.84 5.40 -10.69
N ARG A 156 -16.64 6.28 -9.70
CA ARG A 156 -15.33 6.82 -9.33
C ARG A 156 -15.18 6.86 -7.82
N ILE A 157 -13.96 6.77 -7.35
CA ILE A 157 -13.61 6.94 -5.94
C ILE A 157 -13.02 8.33 -5.77
N ALA A 158 -13.47 9.09 -4.78
CA ALA A 158 -13.00 10.43 -4.51
C ALA A 158 -12.32 10.51 -3.15
N TRP A 159 -11.04 10.87 -3.13
CA TRP A 159 -10.29 11.24 -1.94
C TRP A 159 -10.31 12.76 -1.79
N LYS A 160 -10.96 13.26 -0.74
CA LYS A 160 -11.17 14.69 -0.53
C LYS A 160 -10.50 15.12 0.75
N ALA A 161 -9.60 16.09 0.68
CA ALA A 161 -8.93 16.69 1.82
C ALA A 161 -9.11 18.22 1.82
N SER A 162 -9.35 18.82 2.97
CA SER A 162 -9.52 20.27 3.10
C SER A 162 -9.05 20.79 4.45
N GLY A 163 -8.77 22.10 4.51
CA GLY A 163 -8.07 22.70 5.64
C GLY A 163 -6.64 22.16 5.72
N ILE A 164 -5.98 22.02 4.56
CA ILE A 164 -4.59 21.59 4.48
C ILE A 164 -3.72 22.80 4.81
N ASN A 165 -3.21 22.83 6.03
CA ASN A 165 -2.48 23.97 6.61
C ASN A 165 -1.00 23.96 6.17
N LYS A 166 -0.79 24.06 4.86
CA LYS A 166 0.52 24.11 4.20
C LYS A 166 0.45 25.12 3.05
N THR A 167 1.52 25.89 2.84
CA THR A 167 1.53 27.05 1.94
C THR A 167 1.82 26.68 0.49
N TYR A 168 2.73 25.74 0.29
CA TYR A 168 3.19 25.32 -1.03
C TYR A 168 2.50 24.03 -1.44
N VAL A 169 2.28 23.88 -2.75
CA VAL A 169 1.70 22.68 -3.36
C VAL A 169 2.43 22.33 -4.65
N GLU A 170 2.59 21.04 -4.87
CA GLU A 170 3.11 20.47 -6.10
C GLU A 170 2.22 19.31 -6.51
N ASN A 171 1.76 19.35 -7.75
CA ASN A 171 0.96 18.29 -8.36
C ASN A 171 1.84 17.56 -9.39
N LEU A 172 2.04 16.27 -9.16
CA LEU A 172 2.75 15.37 -10.06
C LEU A 172 1.80 14.27 -10.51
N THR A 173 2.21 13.50 -11.51
CA THR A 173 1.34 12.52 -12.18
C THR A 173 0.75 11.46 -11.24
N ASN A 174 1.46 11.12 -10.17
CA ASN A 174 1.17 9.99 -9.30
C ASN A 174 1.07 10.36 -7.81
N TYR A 175 1.19 11.64 -7.46
CA TYR A 175 0.98 12.13 -6.11
C TYR A 175 0.79 13.67 -6.07
N VAL A 176 0.17 14.14 -5.01
CA VAL A 176 0.11 15.57 -4.66
C VAL A 176 0.79 15.79 -3.31
N ARG A 177 1.66 16.79 -3.22
CA ARG A 177 2.30 17.14 -1.94
C ARG A 177 2.08 18.60 -1.55
N PHE A 178 1.94 18.83 -0.25
CA PHE A 178 1.83 20.15 0.34
C PHE A 178 2.90 20.34 1.42
N TRP A 179 3.55 21.51 1.47
CA TRP A 179 4.59 21.80 2.46
C TRP A 179 4.66 23.28 2.87
N ASN A 180 5.35 23.56 3.97
CA ASN A 180 5.84 24.90 4.32
C ASN A 180 7.37 24.91 4.19
N GLU A 181 7.96 26.10 4.10
CA GLU A 181 9.42 26.24 4.10
C GLU A 181 10.02 25.60 5.36
N ASN A 182 10.97 24.66 5.17
CA ASN A 182 11.67 23.94 6.24
C ASN A 182 10.80 23.00 7.09
N GLU A 183 9.61 22.62 6.61
CA GLU A 183 8.78 21.58 7.24
C GLU A 183 8.69 20.34 6.35
N GLU A 184 8.33 19.21 6.97
CA GLU A 184 7.98 18.00 6.22
C GLU A 184 6.68 18.22 5.42
N ALA A 185 6.64 17.56 4.27
CA ALA A 185 5.52 17.61 3.35
C ALA A 185 4.48 16.55 3.74
N ILE A 186 3.20 16.90 3.64
CA ILE A 186 2.14 15.90 3.55
C ILE A 186 1.97 15.51 2.09
N CYS A 187 2.01 14.21 1.81
CA CYS A 187 1.85 13.66 0.48
C CYS A 187 0.59 12.79 0.41
N PHE A 188 -0.24 13.04 -0.60
CA PHE A 188 -1.32 12.19 -1.06
C PHE A 188 -0.74 11.37 -2.21
N ASP A 189 -0.27 10.17 -1.86
CA ASP A 189 0.49 9.29 -2.75
C ASP A 189 -0.43 8.19 -3.26
N TYR A 190 -0.58 8.11 -4.58
CA TYR A 190 -1.37 7.09 -5.28
C TYR A 190 -0.53 6.44 -6.38
N THR A 191 0.79 6.34 -6.15
CA THR A 191 1.74 5.76 -7.11
C THR A 191 1.39 4.33 -7.47
N ASP A 192 1.03 3.54 -6.48
CA ASP A 192 0.57 2.16 -6.65
C ASP A 192 -0.64 2.09 -7.59
N VAL A 193 -1.65 2.94 -7.38
CA VAL A 193 -2.82 3.06 -8.25
C VAL A 193 -2.42 3.45 -9.67
N TYR A 194 -1.53 4.44 -9.82
CA TYR A 194 -1.05 4.86 -11.13
C TYR A 194 -0.30 3.74 -11.87
N GLU A 195 0.55 3.00 -11.19
CA GLU A 195 1.30 1.90 -11.80
C GLU A 195 0.38 0.79 -12.29
N ALA A 196 -0.63 0.43 -11.51
CA ALA A 196 -1.48 -0.71 -11.83
C ALA A 196 -2.66 -0.39 -12.77
N PHE A 197 -3.20 0.81 -12.70
CA PHE A 197 -4.37 1.21 -13.48
C PHE A 197 -4.04 2.24 -14.56
N GLY A 198 -2.82 2.78 -14.58
CA GLY A 198 -2.43 3.89 -15.42
C GLY A 198 -2.99 5.23 -14.92
N ASP A 199 -3.08 6.20 -15.83
CA ASP A 199 -3.63 7.53 -15.54
C ASP A 199 -5.17 7.49 -15.50
N ILE A 200 -5.71 7.05 -14.36
CA ILE A 200 -7.15 7.08 -14.06
C ILE A 200 -7.51 8.23 -13.10
N THR A 201 -6.54 9.05 -12.70
CA THR A 201 -6.69 10.03 -11.63
C THR A 201 -6.93 11.43 -12.20
N GLU A 202 -7.98 12.09 -11.73
CA GLU A 202 -8.20 13.53 -11.93
C GLU A 202 -7.97 14.27 -10.61
N VAL A 203 -7.14 15.32 -10.64
CA VAL A 203 -6.76 16.08 -9.45
C VAL A 203 -7.28 17.52 -9.57
N GLU A 204 -8.04 17.94 -8.57
CA GLU A 204 -8.48 19.33 -8.39
C GLU A 204 -7.88 19.90 -7.10
N ILE A 205 -7.16 21.01 -7.22
CA ILE A 205 -6.59 21.75 -6.09
C ILE A 205 -7.16 23.15 -6.10
N GLU A 206 -7.77 23.57 -5.00
CA GLU A 206 -8.37 24.89 -4.86
C GLU A 206 -7.93 25.59 -3.56
N PRO A 207 -7.80 26.93 -3.56
CA PRO A 207 -7.68 27.68 -2.33
C PRO A 207 -8.93 27.50 -1.45
N TRP A 208 -8.74 27.26 -0.16
CA TRP A 208 -9.84 27.09 0.80
C TRP A 208 -9.59 27.93 2.04
N ALA A 209 -10.28 29.07 2.14
CA ALA A 209 -9.96 30.09 3.15
C ALA A 209 -8.47 30.48 3.11
N ASN A 210 -7.73 30.32 4.22
CA ASN A 210 -6.28 30.56 4.28
C ASN A 210 -5.45 29.28 4.01
N ASP A 211 -6.08 28.19 3.59
CA ASP A 211 -5.50 26.85 3.43
C ASP A 211 -5.74 26.31 2.00
N HIS A 212 -5.48 25.02 1.79
CA HIS A 212 -5.81 24.31 0.55
C HIS A 212 -6.95 23.29 0.73
N LYS A 213 -7.59 22.99 -0.39
CA LYS A 213 -8.47 21.84 -0.59
C LYS A 213 -8.02 21.05 -1.81
N LEU A 214 -8.02 19.73 -1.66
CA LEU A 214 -7.66 18.72 -2.64
C LEU A 214 -8.87 17.81 -2.87
N ASN A 215 -9.22 17.57 -4.13
CA ASN A 215 -10.06 16.45 -4.52
C ASN A 215 -9.29 15.61 -5.55
N GLU A 216 -9.08 14.34 -5.25
CA GLU A 216 -8.53 13.36 -6.17
C GLU A 216 -9.65 12.39 -6.55
N TYR A 217 -9.80 12.12 -7.85
CA TYR A 217 -10.85 11.29 -8.40
C TYR A 217 -10.23 10.13 -9.19
N PHE A 218 -10.42 8.91 -8.70
CA PHE A 218 -10.03 7.68 -9.39
C PHE A 218 -11.19 7.19 -10.25
N ASN A 219 -11.11 7.42 -11.57
CA ASN A 219 -12.16 7.09 -12.53
C ASN A 219 -12.15 5.59 -12.87
N VAL A 220 -12.76 4.79 -12.00
CA VAL A 220 -12.82 3.33 -12.12
C VAL A 220 -13.60 2.86 -13.36
N GLY A 221 -14.61 3.62 -13.77
CA GLY A 221 -15.44 3.30 -14.94
C GLY A 221 -16.59 2.35 -14.60
N SER A 222 -17.02 1.56 -15.58
CA SER A 222 -18.19 0.69 -15.44
C SER A 222 -17.84 -0.54 -14.59
N LEU A 223 -18.54 -0.72 -13.46
CA LEU A 223 -18.42 -1.91 -12.63
C LEU A 223 -19.72 -2.69 -12.65
N GLY A 224 -19.63 -4.01 -12.80
CA GLY A 224 -20.75 -4.93 -12.58
C GLY A 224 -20.98 -5.21 -11.10
N VAL A 225 -22.06 -5.94 -10.80
CA VAL A 225 -22.33 -6.43 -9.44
C VAL A 225 -21.22 -7.38 -8.98
N GLY A 226 -20.70 -7.18 -7.77
CA GLY A 226 -19.65 -7.99 -7.18
C GLY A 226 -18.56 -7.18 -6.49
N ASP A 227 -17.44 -7.82 -6.20
CA ASP A 227 -16.35 -7.22 -5.43
C ASP A 227 -15.42 -6.38 -6.30
N PHE A 228 -15.00 -5.23 -5.76
CA PHE A 228 -14.02 -4.34 -6.34
C PHE A 228 -13.03 -3.88 -5.27
N ARG A 229 -11.75 -3.76 -5.64
CA ARG A 229 -10.68 -3.27 -4.76
C ARG A 229 -9.79 -2.29 -5.51
N LEU A 230 -9.69 -1.06 -4.99
CA LEU A 230 -8.68 -0.08 -5.36
C LEU A 230 -7.55 -0.18 -4.34
N ASP A 231 -6.69 -1.17 -4.57
CA ASP A 231 -5.45 -1.40 -3.85
C ASP A 231 -4.70 -2.43 -4.70
N PRO A 232 -3.83 -1.95 -5.60
CA PRO A 232 -3.24 -2.83 -6.57
C PRO A 232 -2.20 -3.71 -5.93
N ASN A 233 -2.69 -4.88 -5.54
CA ASN A 233 -2.02 -6.16 -5.43
C ASN A 233 -0.77 -6.29 -4.55
N PHE A 234 -0.77 -7.44 -3.91
CA PHE A 234 0.40 -8.17 -3.46
C PHE A 234 1.40 -8.39 -4.60
N GLY A 235 2.50 -7.63 -4.61
CA GLY A 235 3.58 -7.79 -5.59
C GLY A 235 4.05 -6.45 -6.16
N TYR A 236 4.89 -6.50 -7.19
CA TYR A 236 5.41 -5.33 -7.90
C TYR A 236 5.36 -5.60 -9.40
N GLU A 237 5.07 -4.56 -10.19
CA GLU A 237 5.11 -4.60 -11.66
C GLU A 237 6.33 -3.82 -12.22
N THR A 238 6.83 -2.86 -11.45
CA THR A 238 8.04 -2.06 -11.76
C THR A 238 9.24 -2.54 -10.94
N LYS A 239 10.44 -2.53 -11.54
CA LYS A 239 11.68 -2.83 -10.81
C LYS A 239 12.06 -1.65 -9.90
N GLY A 240 12.63 -1.95 -8.73
CA GLY A 240 13.12 -0.92 -7.80
C GLY A 240 14.37 -0.19 -8.29
N GLY A 241 14.80 0.83 -7.55
CA GLY A 241 16.04 1.59 -7.83
C GLY A 241 17.27 1.12 -7.05
N THR A 242 17.10 0.23 -6.06
CA THR A 242 18.16 -0.21 -5.14
C THR A 242 18.52 -1.68 -5.37
N GLU A 243 19.81 -1.94 -5.59
CA GLU A 243 20.34 -3.27 -5.94
C GLU A 243 21.13 -3.90 -4.77
N TRP A 244 21.00 -5.22 -4.56
CA TRP A 244 21.69 -5.94 -3.49
C TRP A 244 22.54 -7.11 -3.99
N SER A 245 23.86 -7.00 -3.84
CA SER A 245 24.81 -8.00 -4.32
C SER A 245 25.02 -9.16 -3.32
N LEU A 246 24.84 -10.39 -3.79
CA LEU A 246 24.79 -11.63 -3.02
C LEU A 246 25.94 -12.53 -3.46
N ALA A 247 27.01 -12.60 -2.67
CA ALA A 247 28.25 -13.28 -3.06
C ALA A 247 28.26 -14.83 -2.84
N ALA A 248 27.14 -15.45 -2.46
CA ALA A 248 27.06 -16.83 -1.97
C ALA A 248 25.64 -17.43 -2.01
N ASN A 249 25.44 -18.59 -1.39
CA ASN A 249 24.12 -19.17 -1.15
C ASN A 249 23.37 -18.31 -0.15
N PHE A 250 22.38 -17.58 -0.63
CA PHE A 250 21.50 -16.79 0.21
C PHE A 250 20.06 -17.27 0.06
N ILE A 251 19.30 -17.00 1.12
CA ILE A 251 17.85 -17.03 1.14
C ILE A 251 17.45 -15.59 1.42
N ILE A 252 16.77 -14.98 0.48
CA ILE A 252 16.25 -13.61 0.63
C ILE A 252 14.81 -13.57 0.18
N GLY A 253 14.00 -12.74 0.83
CA GLY A 253 12.60 -12.65 0.49
C GLY A 253 11.82 -11.59 1.25
N SER A 254 10.69 -11.21 0.68
CA SER A 254 9.77 -10.25 1.30
C SER A 254 8.71 -10.93 2.16
N LYS A 255 8.45 -10.36 3.33
CA LYS A 255 7.29 -10.71 4.15
C LYS A 255 6.09 -9.96 3.59
N TYR A 256 4.98 -10.67 3.49
CA TYR A 256 3.70 -10.10 3.12
C TYR A 256 2.65 -10.66 4.06
N THR A 257 1.63 -9.87 4.37
CA THR A 257 0.47 -10.30 5.16
C THR A 257 -0.68 -10.55 4.19
N CYS A 258 -1.20 -11.77 4.16
CA CYS A 258 -2.44 -12.07 3.46
C CYS A 258 -3.59 -11.80 4.42
N THR A 259 -4.42 -10.80 4.12
CA THR A 259 -5.60 -10.45 4.94
C THR A 259 -6.74 -11.46 4.80
N GLU A 260 -6.71 -12.26 3.74
CA GLU A 260 -7.69 -13.30 3.44
C GLU A 260 -7.01 -14.61 3.03
N ALA A 261 -7.73 -15.73 3.20
CA ALA A 261 -7.25 -17.03 2.75
C ALA A 261 -7.25 -17.09 1.22
N GLY A 262 -6.11 -17.43 0.62
CA GLY A 262 -5.96 -17.53 -0.83
C GLY A 262 -5.04 -18.67 -1.24
N THR A 263 -4.98 -18.94 -2.55
CA THR A 263 -4.04 -19.90 -3.15
C THR A 263 -3.07 -19.17 -4.06
N ALA A 264 -1.78 -19.23 -3.76
CA ALA A 264 -0.75 -18.71 -4.66
C ALA A 264 -0.59 -19.65 -5.86
N THR A 265 -0.82 -19.13 -7.06
CA THR A 265 -0.72 -19.91 -8.32
C THR A 265 0.58 -19.68 -9.08
N SER A 266 1.30 -18.60 -8.76
CA SER A 266 2.59 -18.25 -9.35
C SER A 266 3.45 -17.45 -8.37
N ILE A 267 4.76 -17.41 -8.61
CA ILE A 267 5.70 -16.53 -7.92
C ILE A 267 6.58 -15.87 -8.98
N THR A 268 6.60 -14.54 -9.00
CA THR A 268 7.39 -13.74 -9.92
C THR A 268 8.38 -12.90 -9.14
N ALA A 269 9.64 -12.81 -9.60
CA ALA A 269 10.64 -11.93 -9.01
C ALA A 269 11.48 -11.28 -10.11
N TYR A 270 11.87 -10.01 -9.90
CA TYR A 270 12.84 -9.35 -10.75
C TYR A 270 14.23 -9.83 -10.37
N LEU A 271 15.01 -10.23 -11.37
CA LEU A 271 16.38 -10.72 -11.17
C LEU A 271 17.31 -9.98 -12.10
N LYS A 272 18.50 -9.64 -11.60
CA LYS A 272 19.56 -9.05 -12.40
C LYS A 272 20.85 -9.83 -12.20
N GLN A 273 21.45 -10.22 -13.32
CA GLN A 273 22.68 -10.99 -13.37
C GLN A 273 23.82 -10.14 -13.94
N LYS A 274 24.71 -9.67 -13.06
CA LYS A 274 25.85 -8.82 -13.44
C LYS A 274 27.08 -9.57 -13.97
N ASN A 275 27.25 -10.86 -13.65
CA ASN A 275 28.43 -11.64 -14.01
C ASN A 275 28.13 -12.75 -15.05
N THR A 276 29.15 -13.45 -15.53
CA THR A 276 28.99 -14.54 -16.53
C THR A 276 28.58 -15.89 -15.92
N LEU A 277 28.26 -15.95 -14.63
CA LEU A 277 27.93 -17.21 -13.95
C LEU A 277 26.46 -17.55 -14.14
N THR A 278 26.11 -18.83 -14.12
CA THR A 278 24.73 -19.26 -14.32
C THR A 278 24.16 -19.78 -13.00
N PRO A 279 23.73 -18.91 -12.08
CA PRO A 279 23.21 -19.34 -10.79
C PRO A 279 21.95 -20.14 -11.00
N LYS A 280 21.72 -21.04 -10.06
CA LYS A 280 20.41 -21.64 -9.86
C LYS A 280 19.62 -20.72 -8.94
N VAL A 281 18.35 -20.52 -9.22
CA VAL A 281 17.41 -19.80 -8.36
C VAL A 281 16.14 -20.62 -8.27
N LYS A 282 15.55 -20.63 -7.09
CA LYS A 282 14.29 -21.31 -6.80
C LYS A 282 13.48 -20.40 -5.91
N PHE A 283 12.18 -20.25 -6.13
CA PHE A 283 11.31 -19.43 -5.29
C PHE A 283 10.51 -20.28 -4.31
N GLY A 284 10.25 -19.78 -3.11
CA GLY A 284 9.41 -20.47 -2.12
C GLY A 284 8.65 -19.52 -1.23
N ILE A 285 7.41 -19.88 -0.89
CA ILE A 285 6.53 -19.20 0.07
C ILE A 285 6.69 -19.88 1.43
N TYR A 286 6.95 -19.10 2.47
CA TYR A 286 7.08 -19.62 3.84
C TYR A 286 6.12 -18.89 4.77
N LYS A 287 5.60 -19.62 5.77
CA LYS A 287 4.82 -19.02 6.86
C LYS A 287 5.72 -18.14 7.70
N SER A 288 5.26 -16.94 8.04
CA SER A 288 6.05 -16.03 8.88
C SER A 288 6.21 -16.56 10.30
N SER A 289 5.19 -17.24 10.84
CA SER A 289 5.11 -17.68 12.23
C SER A 289 6.15 -18.75 12.59
N ASP A 290 6.27 -19.78 11.77
CA ASP A 290 7.08 -20.97 12.07
C ASP A 290 8.15 -21.25 10.99
N LYS A 291 8.22 -20.42 9.95
CA LYS A 291 9.14 -20.57 8.81
C LYS A 291 8.97 -21.90 8.06
N SER A 292 7.81 -22.55 8.18
CA SER A 292 7.50 -23.72 7.38
C SER A 292 7.26 -23.32 5.91
N LEU A 293 7.72 -24.17 4.99
CA LEU A 293 7.50 -24.01 3.55
C LEU A 293 6.02 -24.29 3.24
N VAL A 294 5.38 -23.35 2.54
CA VAL A 294 3.98 -23.41 2.09
C VAL A 294 3.90 -23.91 0.65
N GLY A 295 4.80 -23.43 -0.22
CA GLY A 295 4.88 -23.85 -1.61
C GLY A 295 6.12 -23.32 -2.30
N TYR A 296 6.51 -23.89 -3.43
CA TYR A 296 7.75 -23.51 -4.13
C TYR A 296 7.71 -23.72 -5.64
N THR A 297 8.60 -23.03 -6.36
CA THR A 297 8.77 -23.19 -7.80
C THR A 297 9.85 -24.20 -8.16
N GLU A 298 9.87 -24.64 -9.41
CA GLU A 298 11.03 -25.34 -9.95
C GLU A 298 12.30 -24.49 -9.86
N GLU A 299 13.45 -25.15 -9.71
CA GLU A 299 14.76 -24.52 -9.82
C GLU A 299 15.00 -24.09 -11.27
N TRP A 300 15.49 -22.88 -11.45
CA TRP A 300 15.83 -22.30 -12.74
C TRP A 300 17.30 -21.87 -12.76
N THR A 301 18.01 -22.16 -13.85
CA THR A 301 19.35 -21.62 -14.09
C THR A 301 19.24 -20.28 -14.81
N VAL A 302 19.64 -19.20 -14.15
CA VAL A 302 19.67 -17.85 -14.71
C VAL A 302 20.72 -17.81 -15.83
N THR A 303 20.35 -17.20 -16.95
CA THR A 303 21.21 -17.08 -18.13
C THR A 303 22.04 -15.81 -18.09
N SER A 304 23.25 -15.85 -18.65
CA SER A 304 24.15 -14.69 -18.75
C SER A 304 23.45 -13.41 -19.19
N ALA A 305 23.66 -12.33 -18.44
CA ALA A 305 23.09 -10.99 -18.65
C ALA A 305 21.55 -10.89 -18.52
N TRP A 306 20.92 -11.75 -17.71
CA TRP A 306 19.52 -11.59 -17.34
C TRP A 306 19.29 -10.28 -16.56
N ASP A 307 18.27 -9.51 -16.94
CA ASP A 307 17.86 -8.26 -16.26
C ASP A 307 16.37 -8.05 -16.54
N ASP A 308 15.53 -8.90 -15.95
CA ASP A 308 14.09 -8.95 -16.22
C ASP A 308 13.31 -9.71 -15.12
N TRP A 309 11.99 -9.60 -15.16
CA TRP A 309 11.05 -10.38 -14.37
C TRP A 309 11.08 -11.86 -14.73
N LYS A 310 11.10 -12.72 -13.71
CA LYS A 310 11.03 -14.17 -13.87
C LYS A 310 9.88 -14.78 -13.09
N THR A 311 9.05 -15.55 -13.79
CA THR A 311 8.08 -16.49 -13.20
C THR A 311 8.52 -17.93 -13.52
N PRO A 312 9.16 -18.67 -12.60
CA PRO A 312 9.49 -20.07 -12.81
C PRO A 312 8.21 -20.91 -12.75
N ARG A 313 8.25 -22.09 -13.40
CA ARG A 313 7.06 -22.93 -13.52
C ARG A 313 6.69 -23.58 -12.18
N GLY A 314 5.37 -23.70 -11.98
CA GLY A 314 4.75 -24.43 -10.89
C GLY A 314 4.82 -23.69 -9.54
N VAL A 315 3.74 -23.74 -8.77
CA VAL A 315 3.80 -23.58 -7.32
C VAL A 315 3.32 -24.93 -6.78
N ASN A 316 4.27 -25.74 -6.30
CA ASN A 316 4.01 -27.07 -5.76
C ASN A 316 3.83 -27.05 -4.24
#